data_AF-A0ABD3E4I1-F1
#
_entry.id   AF-A0ABD3E4I1-F1
#
_cell.length_a   1.000
_cell.length_b   1.000
_cell.length_c   1.000
_cell.angle_alpha   90.00
_cell.angle_beta   90.00
_cell.angle_gamma   90.00
#
_symmetry.space_group_name_H-M   'P 1'
#
loop_
_entity.id
_entity.type
_entity.pdbx_description
1 polymer ?
#
loop_
_entity_poly.entity_id
_entity_poly.type
_entity_poly.pdbx_seq_one_letter_code
_entity_poly.pdbx_strand_id
1 'polypeptide(L)'
;MVTGSGDGVWGSWWLGDGRSGGSRGCAAEVSEEEAWGVGKLRHRRLTNLIGYCCDGDERLLVAEFMPNDTLAKHLFHWEKQTIEWAMRLRVALYIAKALEFCSSAGRLLYHDLNACRVLFDEEGDPRLSCFGLMKNSRDGKSYSTNLAYTPPSI
;
A
#
# COMPACT_ATOMS: atom_id res chain seq x y z
N MET A 1 17.30 22.53 14.32
CA MET A 1 18.42 22.54 13.36
C MET A 1 19.17 21.22 13.50
N VAL A 2 18.93 20.28 12.60
CA VAL A 2 19.89 19.23 12.23
C VAL A 2 19.80 19.15 10.71
N THR A 3 20.84 19.65 10.04
CA THR A 3 21.03 19.54 8.60
C THR A 3 21.71 18.21 8.32
N GLY A 4 21.00 17.28 7.70
CA GLY A 4 21.53 16.02 7.19
C GLY A 4 21.25 15.93 5.70
N SER A 5 22.26 16.27 4.90
CA SER A 5 22.29 16.03 3.47
C SER A 5 22.56 14.53 3.25
N GLY A 6 21.70 13.88 2.49
CA GLY A 6 21.80 12.47 2.16
C GLY A 6 20.64 12.11 1.26
N ASP A 7 20.95 11.91 -0.02
CA ASP A 7 20.04 11.45 -1.06
C ASP A 7 19.53 10.04 -0.73
N GLY A 8 18.62 9.96 0.25
CA GLY A 8 17.78 8.81 0.48
C GLY A 8 16.52 9.02 -0.35
N VAL A 9 16.33 8.18 -1.37
CA VAL A 9 15.13 8.14 -2.20
C VAL A 9 13.92 7.97 -1.28
N TRP A 10 13.28 9.07 -0.94
CA TRP A 10 11.96 9.10 -0.32
C TRP A 10 11.06 8.34 -1.28
N GLY A 11 10.50 7.22 -0.83
CA GLY A 11 9.62 6.40 -1.65
C GLY A 11 8.49 7.27 -2.20
N SER A 12 8.59 7.65 -3.47
CA SER A 12 7.57 8.39 -4.23
C SER A 12 6.34 7.53 -4.37
N TRP A 13 5.52 7.53 -3.33
CA TRP A 13 4.10 7.25 -3.44
C TRP A 13 3.43 8.39 -2.67
N TRP A 14 3.00 9.40 -3.44
CA TRP A 14 2.22 10.59 -3.04
C TRP A 14 3.02 11.79 -2.52
N LEU A 15 3.61 12.55 -3.44
CA LEU A 15 3.57 14.01 -3.40
C LEU A 15 3.20 14.50 -4.79
N GLY A 16 1.97 14.95 -4.97
CA GLY A 16 1.60 15.80 -6.09
C GLY A 16 2.38 17.10 -5.96
N ASP A 17 3.15 17.45 -6.99
CA ASP A 17 3.88 18.71 -7.07
C ASP A 17 2.89 19.89 -7.02
N GLY A 18 2.84 20.55 -5.87
CA GLY A 18 2.05 21.75 -5.65
C GLY A 18 2.73 22.98 -6.24
N ARG A 19 2.75 23.13 -7.57
CA ARG A 19 2.99 24.41 -8.24
C ARG A 19 2.20 24.54 -9.54
N SER A 20 0.94 24.95 -9.42
CA SER A 20 0.29 26.00 -10.23
C SER A 20 -1.23 25.91 -10.05
N GLY A 21 -1.87 27.08 -9.92
CA GLY A 21 -3.27 27.21 -9.57
C GLY A 21 -4.22 26.47 -10.52
N GLY A 22 -5.24 25.87 -9.92
CA GLY A 22 -6.31 25.18 -10.64
C GLY A 22 -7.11 24.31 -9.68
N SER A 23 -8.20 24.86 -9.13
CA SER A 23 -9.14 24.16 -8.27
C SER A 23 -9.66 22.87 -8.91
N ARG A 24 -9.23 21.73 -8.36
CA ARG A 24 -9.96 20.47 -8.12
C ARG A 24 -8.95 19.37 -7.78
N GLY A 25 -8.36 19.46 -6.60
CA GLY A 25 -7.65 18.31 -6.02
C GLY A 25 -8.70 17.34 -5.48
N CYS A 26 -8.87 16.18 -6.11
CA CYS A 26 -9.51 15.06 -5.46
C CYS A 26 -8.57 14.59 -4.35
N ALA A 27 -8.64 15.24 -3.18
CA ALA A 27 -8.07 14.69 -1.97
C ALA A 27 -8.76 13.36 -1.73
N ALA A 28 -8.01 12.26 -1.70
CA ALA A 28 -8.55 11.00 -1.23
C ALA A 28 -9.03 11.24 0.21
N GLU A 29 -10.35 11.22 0.42
CA GLU A 29 -11.00 11.45 1.72
C GLU A 29 -10.75 10.23 2.62
N VAL A 30 -9.50 10.00 3.03
CA VAL A 30 -9.19 9.01 4.06
C VAL A 30 -9.72 9.56 5.39
N SER A 31 -10.72 8.89 5.95
CA SER A 31 -11.29 9.27 7.25
C SER A 31 -10.31 8.95 8.38
N GLU A 32 -10.23 9.84 9.37
CA GLU A 32 -9.46 9.62 10.60
C GLU A 32 -9.89 8.32 11.31
N GLU A 33 -11.20 8.05 11.37
CA GLU A 33 -11.72 6.82 11.99
C GLU A 33 -11.24 5.55 11.25
N GLU A 34 -11.13 5.64 9.92
CA GLU A 34 -10.67 4.54 9.09
C GLU A 34 -9.17 4.31 9.24
N ALA A 35 -8.38 5.40 9.21
CA ALA A 35 -6.95 5.37 9.46
C ALA A 35 -6.64 4.82 10.86
N TRP A 36 -7.34 5.30 11.90
CA TRP A 36 -7.25 4.79 13.26
C TRP A 36 -7.58 3.30 13.33
N GLY A 37 -8.66 2.88 12.69
CA GLY A 37 -9.08 1.48 12.70
C GLY A 37 -8.10 0.55 11.96
N VAL A 38 -7.49 0.98 10.87
CA VAL A 38 -6.41 0.23 10.18
C VAL A 38 -5.12 0.28 11.00
N GLY A 39 -4.84 1.39 11.68
CA GLY A 39 -3.71 1.56 12.59
C GLY A 39 -3.72 0.63 13.79
N LYS A 40 -4.85 0.01 14.14
CA LYS A 40 -4.93 -1.05 15.17
C LYS A 40 -4.46 -2.42 14.68
N LEU A 41 -4.39 -2.64 13.37
CA LEU A 41 -3.99 -3.91 12.80
C LEU A 41 -2.48 -4.06 12.90
N ARG A 42 -2.02 -5.15 13.51
CA ARG A 42 -0.60 -5.47 13.65
C ARG A 42 -0.36 -6.93 13.28
N HIS A 43 0.35 -7.15 12.19
CA HIS A 43 0.71 -8.49 11.75
C HIS A 43 1.98 -8.48 10.92
N ARG A 44 2.84 -9.50 11.09
CA ARG A 44 4.14 -9.59 10.38
C ARG A 44 4.01 -9.69 8.86
N ARG A 45 2.85 -10.10 8.35
CA ARG A 45 2.57 -10.16 6.89
C ARG A 45 1.89 -8.91 6.34
N LEU A 46 1.76 -7.85 7.14
CA LEU A 46 1.31 -6.53 6.69
C LEU A 46 2.48 -5.55 6.76
N THR A 47 2.48 -4.54 5.89
CA THR A 47 3.21 -3.30 6.15
C THR A 47 2.35 -2.48 7.10
N ASN A 48 2.65 -2.47 8.40
CA ASN A 48 1.72 -1.93 9.38
C ASN A 48 1.62 -0.40 9.24
N LEU A 49 0.39 0.15 9.37
CA LEU A 49 0.17 1.59 9.43
C LEU A 49 0.63 2.09 10.81
N ILE A 50 1.67 2.92 10.83
CA ILE A 50 2.28 3.45 12.06
C ILE A 50 1.71 4.81 12.46
N GLY A 51 1.14 5.58 11.52
CA GLY A 51 0.55 6.87 11.83
C GLY A 51 -0.25 7.45 10.67
N TYR A 52 -0.91 8.56 10.95
CA TYR A 52 -1.65 9.35 9.97
C TYR A 52 -1.59 10.84 10.36
N CYS A 53 -1.85 11.72 9.40
CA CYS A 53 -2.03 13.15 9.61
C CYS A 53 -3.34 13.60 8.97
N CYS A 54 -4.15 14.31 9.75
CA CYS A 54 -5.41 14.93 9.32
C CYS A 54 -5.43 16.41 9.71
N ASP A 55 -4.43 17.16 9.28
CA ASP A 55 -4.33 18.61 9.55
C ASP A 55 -4.87 19.42 8.36
N GLY A 56 -5.86 20.28 8.60
CA GLY A 56 -6.55 21.04 7.55
C GLY A 56 -7.09 20.15 6.42
N ASP A 57 -6.63 20.41 5.20
CA ASP A 57 -6.97 19.63 3.99
C ASP A 57 -5.98 18.49 3.71
N GLU A 58 -4.90 18.37 4.49
CA GLU A 58 -3.88 17.34 4.29
C GLU A 58 -4.34 15.99 4.86
N ARG A 59 -4.16 14.93 4.09
CA ARG A 59 -4.46 13.55 4.49
C ARG A 59 -3.25 12.68 4.18
N LEU A 60 -2.45 12.38 5.22
CA LEU A 60 -1.24 11.57 5.09
C LEU A 60 -1.38 10.27 5.86
N LEU A 61 -0.77 9.22 5.33
CA LEU A 61 -0.70 7.90 5.93
C LEU A 61 0.74 7.46 5.98
N VAL A 62 1.16 6.95 7.13
CA VAL A 62 2.55 6.56 7.39
C VAL A 62 2.57 5.08 7.74
N ALA A 63 3.30 4.29 6.97
CA ALA A 63 3.44 2.86 7.18
C ALA A 63 4.92 2.46 7.34
N GLU A 64 5.15 1.22 7.79
CA GLU A 64 6.49 0.62 7.82
C GLU A 64 7.14 0.66 6.43
N PHE A 65 8.42 1.04 6.40
CA PHE A 65 9.20 1.07 5.16
C PHE A 65 9.66 -0.33 4.77
N MET A 66 9.55 -0.64 3.47
CA MET A 66 9.92 -1.93 2.89
C MET A 66 11.06 -1.72 1.88
N PRO A 67 12.32 -2.03 2.25
CA PRO A 67 13.49 -1.65 1.45
C PRO A 67 13.68 -2.49 0.19
N ASN A 68 13.11 -3.70 0.14
CA ASN A 68 13.35 -4.65 -0.95
C ASN A 68 12.29 -4.57 -2.08
N ASP A 69 11.75 -3.37 -2.31
CA ASP A 69 10.83 -3.04 -3.41
C ASP A 69 9.51 -3.85 -3.42
N THR A 70 8.76 -3.74 -4.53
CA THR A 70 7.48 -4.42 -4.77
C THR A 70 7.64 -5.69 -5.59
N LEU A 71 6.67 -6.59 -5.49
CA LEU A 71 6.55 -7.75 -6.37
C LEU A 71 6.46 -7.36 -7.84
N ALA A 72 5.83 -6.24 -8.18
CA ALA A 72 5.78 -5.75 -9.56
C ALA A 72 7.19 -5.49 -10.14
N LYS A 73 8.11 -4.95 -9.34
CA LYS A 73 9.50 -4.74 -9.76
C LYS A 73 10.20 -6.08 -10.01
N HIS A 74 10.07 -7.02 -9.07
CA HIS A 74 10.68 -8.35 -9.16
C HIS A 74 10.08 -9.27 -10.25
N LEU A 75 8.80 -9.08 -10.59
CA LEU A 75 8.12 -9.86 -11.64
C LEU A 75 8.30 -9.29 -13.04
N PHE A 76 8.17 -7.97 -13.21
CA PHE A 76 8.01 -7.35 -14.53
C PHE A 76 9.22 -6.55 -15.00
N HIS A 77 10.12 -6.15 -14.09
CA HIS A 77 11.28 -5.30 -14.40
C HIS A 77 12.58 -6.01 -14.02
N TRP A 78 12.76 -7.24 -14.52
CA TRP A 78 13.92 -8.06 -14.20
C TRP A 78 15.07 -7.77 -15.18
N GLU A 79 16.05 -6.97 -14.78
CA GLU A 79 17.26 -6.79 -15.58
C GLU A 79 18.28 -7.94 -15.40
N LYS A 80 18.11 -8.80 -14.38
CA LYS A 80 19.14 -9.79 -14.00
C LYS A 80 18.65 -11.20 -13.61
N GLN A 81 17.47 -11.38 -13.03
CA GLN A 81 16.95 -12.72 -12.69
C GLN A 81 15.45 -12.69 -12.44
N THR A 82 14.73 -13.68 -12.95
CA THR A 82 13.29 -13.84 -12.68
C THR A 82 13.10 -14.39 -11.26
N ILE A 83 12.03 -13.98 -10.58
CA ILE A 83 11.74 -14.48 -9.24
C ILE A 83 11.51 -16.01 -9.27
N GLU A 84 12.25 -16.71 -8.40
CA GLU A 84 12.23 -18.16 -8.26
C GLU A 84 10.82 -18.68 -7.93
N TRP A 85 10.47 -19.87 -8.44
CA TRP A 85 9.14 -20.46 -8.23
C TRP A 85 8.79 -20.61 -6.75
N ALA A 86 9.76 -21.05 -5.93
CA ALA A 86 9.59 -21.19 -4.49
C ALA A 86 9.21 -19.86 -3.82
N MET A 87 9.76 -18.73 -4.29
CA MET A 87 9.42 -17.41 -3.77
C MET A 87 8.01 -16.99 -4.21
N ARG A 88 7.56 -17.33 -5.42
CA ARG A 88 6.17 -17.07 -5.84
C ARG A 88 5.15 -17.79 -4.95
N LEU A 89 5.43 -19.04 -4.59
CA LEU A 89 4.60 -19.80 -3.65
C LEU A 89 4.63 -19.18 -2.25
N ARG A 90 5.79 -18.70 -1.79
CA ARG A 90 5.90 -17.99 -0.51
C ARG A 90 5.07 -16.71 -0.50
N VAL A 91 5.12 -15.92 -1.56
CA VAL A 91 4.28 -14.73 -1.76
C VAL A 91 2.81 -15.10 -1.63
N ALA A 92 2.33 -16.08 -2.41
CA ALA A 92 0.93 -16.49 -2.37
C ALA A 92 0.49 -16.91 -0.96
N LEU A 93 1.29 -17.73 -0.27
CA LEU A 93 1.00 -18.18 1.09
C LEU A 93 0.94 -17.02 2.10
N TYR A 94 1.89 -16.09 2.03
CA TYR A 94 2.01 -15.01 3.02
C TYR A 94 0.96 -13.92 2.82
N ILE A 95 0.61 -13.63 1.57
CA ILE A 95 -0.50 -12.73 1.26
C ILE A 95 -1.84 -13.36 1.66
N ALA A 96 -2.04 -14.66 1.44
CA ALA A 96 -3.23 -15.37 1.94
C ALA A 96 -3.35 -15.25 3.47
N LYS A 97 -2.26 -15.46 4.22
CA LYS A 97 -2.22 -15.27 5.68
C LYS A 97 -2.51 -13.83 6.11
N ALA A 98 -2.03 -12.84 5.35
CA ALA A 98 -2.32 -11.43 5.63
C ALA A 98 -3.82 -11.13 5.46
N LEU A 99 -4.43 -11.64 4.38
CA LEU A 99 -5.87 -11.47 4.12
C LEU A 99 -6.73 -12.21 5.14
N GLU A 100 -6.34 -13.43 5.55
CA GLU A 100 -7.00 -14.18 6.61
C GLU A 100 -6.99 -13.40 7.93
N PHE A 101 -5.83 -12.85 8.31
CA PHE A 101 -5.71 -12.00 9.48
C PHE A 101 -6.64 -10.77 9.39
N CYS A 102 -6.62 -10.03 8.28
CA CYS A 102 -7.49 -8.89 8.06
C CYS A 102 -8.97 -9.26 8.20
N SER A 103 -9.38 -10.38 7.58
CA SER A 103 -10.75 -10.89 7.65
C SER A 103 -11.16 -11.20 9.10
N SER A 104 -10.30 -11.90 9.86
CA SER A 104 -10.55 -12.21 11.28
C SER A 104 -10.66 -10.95 12.16
N ALA A 105 -10.02 -9.86 11.76
CA ALA A 105 -10.07 -8.56 12.43
C ALA A 105 -11.21 -7.65 11.93
N GLY A 106 -12.15 -8.18 11.15
CA GLY A 106 -13.32 -7.45 10.64
C GLY A 106 -13.05 -6.58 9.41
N ARG A 107 -11.89 -6.75 8.75
CA ARG A 107 -11.54 -6.06 7.49
C ARG A 107 -11.70 -7.00 6.31
N LEU A 108 -12.95 -7.14 5.85
CA LEU A 108 -13.33 -8.06 4.79
C LEU A 108 -12.97 -7.58 3.37
N LEU A 109 -12.66 -6.28 3.21
CA LEU A 109 -12.39 -5.66 1.92
C LEU A 109 -10.93 -5.23 1.83
N TYR A 110 -10.33 -5.56 0.69
CA TYR A 110 -9.02 -5.05 0.28
C TYR A 110 -9.16 -4.48 -1.14
N HIS A 111 -8.83 -3.21 -1.31
CA HIS A 111 -8.95 -2.48 -2.55
C HIS A 111 -7.67 -2.61 -3.41
N ASP A 112 -7.85 -2.83 -4.70
CA ASP A 112 -6.77 -2.87 -5.70
C ASP A 112 -5.62 -3.85 -5.35
N LEU A 113 -5.95 -5.08 -4.96
CA LEU A 113 -4.91 -6.11 -4.78
C LEU A 113 -4.22 -6.41 -6.11
N ASN A 114 -2.95 -6.05 -6.21
CA ASN A 114 -2.10 -6.31 -7.37
C ASN A 114 -0.63 -6.41 -6.94
N ALA A 115 0.28 -6.69 -7.88
CA ALA A 115 1.70 -6.88 -7.58
C ALA A 115 2.40 -5.64 -7.00
N CYS A 116 1.87 -4.42 -7.17
CA CYS A 116 2.42 -3.22 -6.55
C CYS A 116 2.04 -3.11 -5.05
N ARG A 117 1.03 -3.86 -4.60
CA ARG A 117 0.59 -3.91 -3.19
C ARG A 117 1.33 -4.94 -2.34
N VAL A 118 2.19 -5.74 -2.96
CA VAL A 118 3.05 -6.72 -2.28
C VAL A 118 4.45 -6.15 -2.23
N LEU A 119 4.98 -5.97 -1.02
CA LEU A 119 6.30 -5.40 -0.75
C LEU A 119 7.18 -6.43 -0.03
N PHE A 120 8.49 -6.23 -0.03
CA PHE A 120 9.43 -7.10 0.65
C PHE A 120 10.14 -6.35 1.78
N ASP A 121 10.14 -6.95 2.97
CA ASP A 121 10.86 -6.43 4.14
C ASP A 121 12.38 -6.63 4.02
N GLU A 122 13.11 -6.21 5.06
CA GLU A 122 14.58 -6.32 5.14
C GLU A 122 15.09 -7.74 4.94
N GLU A 123 14.35 -8.74 5.42
CA GLU A 123 14.67 -10.17 5.29
C GLU A 123 14.29 -10.76 3.92
N GLY A 124 13.66 -9.97 3.04
CA GLY A 124 13.17 -10.42 1.74
C GLY A 124 11.89 -11.24 1.83
N ASP A 125 11.15 -11.14 2.93
CA ASP A 125 9.88 -11.80 3.15
C ASP A 125 8.73 -10.89 2.66
N PRO A 126 7.74 -11.45 1.92
CA PRO A 126 6.65 -10.65 1.36
C PRO A 126 5.63 -10.20 2.42
N ARG A 127 5.19 -8.95 2.29
CA ARG A 127 4.17 -8.29 3.11
C ARG A 127 3.12 -7.60 2.23
N LEU A 128 1.88 -7.60 2.70
CA LEU A 128 0.76 -6.93 2.06
C LEU A 128 0.65 -5.48 2.55
N SER A 129 0.49 -4.53 1.63
CA SER A 129 0.34 -3.12 1.96
C SER A 129 -0.91 -2.85 2.82
N CYS A 130 -0.81 -2.11 3.92
CA CYS A 130 -2.01 -1.69 4.67
C CYS A 130 -2.88 -0.68 3.92
N PHE A 131 -2.34 0.01 2.91
CA PHE A 131 -3.06 1.08 2.22
C PHE A 131 -4.28 0.58 1.44
N GLY A 132 -4.28 -0.66 0.96
CA GLY A 132 -5.45 -1.24 0.32
C GLY A 132 -6.61 -1.55 1.28
N LEU A 133 -6.39 -1.46 2.59
CA LEU A 133 -7.46 -1.64 3.60
C LEU A 133 -8.28 -0.36 3.83
N MET A 134 -7.89 0.75 3.18
CA MET A 134 -8.59 2.03 3.26
C MET A 134 -9.36 2.29 1.97
N LYS A 135 -10.54 2.88 2.08
CA LYS A 135 -11.33 3.32 0.93
C LYS A 135 -10.69 4.55 0.30
N ASN A 136 -10.48 4.49 -1.02
CA ASN A 136 -9.93 5.61 -1.78
C ASN A 136 -10.97 6.71 -2.11
N SER A 137 -12.28 6.46 -1.96
CA SER A 137 -13.34 7.49 -2.07
C SER A 137 -14.70 7.02 -1.55
N ARG A 138 -15.57 7.99 -1.18
CA ARG A 138 -17.00 7.76 -0.84
C ARG A 138 -17.80 7.05 -1.95
N ASP A 139 -17.39 7.17 -3.20
CA ASP A 139 -18.10 6.61 -4.36
C ASP A 139 -17.68 5.19 -4.76
N GLY A 140 -16.67 4.61 -4.11
CA GLY A 140 -16.25 3.21 -4.36
C GLY A 140 -15.74 2.92 -5.79
N LYS A 141 -15.42 3.96 -6.57
CA LYS A 141 -15.04 3.87 -7.99
C LYS A 141 -13.55 4.13 -8.29
N SER A 142 -12.74 4.42 -7.27
CA SER A 142 -11.30 4.64 -7.46
C SER A 142 -10.53 3.33 -7.35
N TYR A 143 -10.72 2.46 -8.35
CA TYR A 143 -9.83 1.34 -8.59
C TYR A 143 -8.73 1.82 -9.54
N SER A 144 -7.48 1.72 -9.11
CA SER A 144 -6.33 1.96 -9.99
C SER A 144 -6.06 0.78 -10.92
N THR A 145 -6.74 -0.34 -10.69
CA THR A 145 -6.59 -1.58 -11.45
C THR A 145 -7.38 -1.52 -12.76
N ASN A 146 -6.78 -2.00 -13.86
CA ASN A 146 -7.46 -2.11 -15.15
C ASN A 146 -8.75 -2.93 -15.03
N LEU A 147 -9.84 -2.50 -15.68
CA LEU A 147 -11.14 -3.16 -15.68
C LEU A 147 -11.06 -4.65 -16.06
N ALA A 148 -10.09 -5.04 -16.90
CA ALA A 148 -9.83 -6.43 -17.27
C ALA A 148 -9.46 -7.35 -16.09
N TYR A 149 -9.01 -6.79 -14.97
CA TYR A 149 -8.63 -7.53 -13.76
C TYR A 149 -9.59 -7.29 -12.58
N THR A 150 -10.67 -6.55 -12.80
CA THR A 150 -11.71 -6.36 -11.79
C THR A 150 -12.64 -7.58 -11.82
N PRO A 151 -13.04 -8.14 -10.66
CA PRO A 151 -14.03 -9.21 -10.63
C PRO A 151 -15.30 -8.77 -11.39
N PRO A 152 -15.92 -9.66 -12.18
CA PRO A 152 -17.25 -9.37 -12.71
C PRO A 152 -18.19 -9.08 -11.53
N SER A 153 -19.00 -8.03 -11.65
CA SER A 153 -19.94 -7.62 -10.62
C SER A 153 -20.77 -8.84 -10.18
N ILE A 154 -20.72 -9.18 -8.89
CA ILE A 154 -21.66 -10.11 -8.25
C ILE A 154 -22.94 -9.35 -7.92
#